data_AF-A0A8T4BMP2-F1
#
_entry.id   AF-A0A8T4BMP2-F1
#
_cell.length_a   1.000
_cell.length_b   1.000
_cell.length_c   1.000
_cell.angle_alpha   90.00
_cell.angle_beta   90.00
_cell.angle_gamma   90.00
#
_symmetry.space_group_name_H-M   'P 1'
#
loop_
_entity.id
_entity.type
_entity.pdbx_description
1 polymer ?
#
loop_
_entity_poly.entity_id
_entity_poly.type
_entity_poly.pdbx_seq_one_letter_code
_entity_poly.pdbx_strand_id
1 'polypeptide(L)'
;MEVNNKSSKGKMIASGVIPFVFLIILIAYIFGPGSELLDLGVPLPEVTMEKVDFLDSEIQVTVRNTGPIPVEVAMADINDRIQPAAVEPDRYLERYETALVRIPFEWNEAEPYRIGITIEDGTRFEKEIEAAAPALEPSLELLGFFAIIGTYVGIIPVMIGLLWLPFIRRISKQKYHFFLALTAGLLLFLGIDSVEEALEVSDESLAGSFNGVLLVATVLILSFLGLYYTGEKLVSRVKSSRITKPVAIALMISIGIGLHNFGEGLAIGAAVGLGSIAFSTFLIIGFAL
;
A
#
# COMPACT_ATOMS: atom_id res chain seq x y z
N MET A 1 36.50 46.07 -3.15
CA MET A 1 37.53 45.02 -2.98
C MET A 1 36.87 43.71 -3.43
N GLU A 2 36.97 43.42 -4.72
CA GLU A 2 36.35 42.23 -5.32
C GLU A 2 37.14 40.99 -4.87
N VAL A 3 36.51 40.10 -4.12
CA VAL A 3 37.11 38.82 -3.74
C VAL A 3 37.04 37.91 -4.97
N ASN A 4 38.13 37.92 -5.74
CA ASN A 4 38.38 37.05 -6.87
C ASN A 4 38.51 35.59 -6.39
N ASN A 5 37.38 34.93 -6.14
CA ASN A 5 37.36 33.54 -5.69
C ASN A 5 37.44 32.60 -6.91
N LYS A 6 38.61 32.54 -7.55
CA LYS A 6 38.98 31.38 -8.37
C LYS A 6 39.12 30.18 -7.44
N SER A 7 37.98 29.60 -7.03
CA SER A 7 37.97 28.29 -6.39
C SER A 7 38.61 27.33 -7.39
N SER A 8 39.84 26.92 -7.09
CA SER A 8 40.54 25.90 -7.86
C SER A 8 39.58 24.72 -8.00
N LYS A 9 39.31 24.27 -9.23
CA LYS A 9 38.46 23.09 -9.47
C LYS A 9 38.86 21.91 -8.56
N GLY A 10 40.16 21.81 -8.22
CA GLY A 10 40.67 20.85 -7.25
C GLY A 10 40.17 21.04 -5.81
N LYS A 11 40.03 22.27 -5.32
CA LYS A 11 39.43 22.54 -3.99
C LYS A 11 37.94 22.18 -3.96
N MET A 12 37.20 22.45 -5.04
CA MET A 12 35.79 22.10 -5.17
C MET A 12 35.57 20.58 -5.26
N ILE A 13 36.39 19.88 -6.04
CA ILE A 13 36.37 18.41 -6.13
C ILE A 13 36.78 17.80 -4.80
N ALA A 14 37.86 18.29 -4.17
CA ALA A 14 38.29 17.82 -2.87
C ALA A 14 37.21 18.03 -1.80
N SER A 15 36.53 19.19 -1.77
CA SER A 15 35.42 19.42 -0.82
C SER A 15 34.23 18.49 -1.04
N GLY A 16 34.04 17.99 -2.28
CA GLY A 16 33.02 16.98 -2.57
C GLY A 16 33.45 15.57 -2.17
N VAL A 17 34.71 15.19 -2.42
CA VAL A 17 35.22 13.83 -2.21
C VAL A 17 35.58 13.54 -0.75
N ILE A 18 36.14 14.52 -0.02
CA ILE A 18 36.59 14.35 1.36
C ILE A 18 35.48 13.80 2.28
N PRO A 19 34.24 14.33 2.29
CA PRO A 19 33.16 13.78 3.10
C PRO A 19 32.84 12.30 2.78
N PHE A 20 32.88 11.90 1.52
CA PHE A 20 32.67 10.49 1.15
C PHE A 20 33.80 9.59 1.62
N VAL A 21 35.05 10.06 1.57
CA VAL A 21 36.18 9.32 2.11
C VAL A 21 36.02 9.13 3.62
N PHE A 22 35.65 10.18 4.36
CA PHE A 22 35.36 10.05 5.79
C PHE A 22 34.17 9.13 6.06
N LEU A 23 33.13 9.18 5.24
CA LEU A 23 31.99 8.26 5.36
C LEU A 23 32.41 6.80 5.13
N ILE A 24 33.24 6.52 4.12
CA ILE A 24 33.76 5.18 3.85
C ILE A 24 34.63 4.71 5.02
N ILE A 25 35.50 5.56 5.56
CA ILE A 25 36.33 5.25 6.74
C ILE A 25 35.45 4.96 7.95
N LEU A 26 34.41 5.78 8.18
CA LEU A 26 33.48 5.58 9.29
C LEU A 26 32.72 4.25 9.15
N ILE A 27 32.22 3.93 7.96
CA ILE A 27 31.57 2.64 7.66
C ILE A 27 32.56 1.49 7.91
N ALA A 28 33.78 1.57 7.37
CA ALA A 28 34.78 0.53 7.55
C ALA A 28 35.19 0.34 9.02
N TYR A 29 35.21 1.42 9.81
CA TYR A 29 35.46 1.35 11.24
C TYR A 29 34.29 0.68 11.98
N ILE A 30 33.05 1.14 11.75
CA ILE A 30 31.84 0.63 12.40
C ILE A 30 31.62 -0.86 12.10
N PHE A 31 31.83 -1.31 10.86
CA PHE A 31 31.68 -2.72 10.46
C PHE A 31 32.96 -3.56 10.69
N GLY A 32 34.02 -2.96 11.18
CA GLY A 32 35.31 -3.62 11.46
C GLY A 32 35.68 -3.50 12.94
N PRO A 33 36.71 -2.71 13.31
CA PRO A 33 37.17 -2.60 14.70
C PRO A 33 36.13 -2.07 15.70
N GLY A 34 35.18 -1.27 15.24
CA GLY A 34 34.12 -0.66 16.05
C GLY A 34 32.84 -1.48 16.11
N SER A 35 32.81 -2.71 15.59
CA SER A 35 31.59 -3.53 15.55
C SER A 35 31.06 -3.89 16.93
N GLU A 36 31.92 -3.96 17.95
CA GLU A 36 31.52 -4.16 19.35
C GLU A 36 30.62 -3.02 19.86
N LEU A 37 30.71 -1.82 19.29
CA LEU A 37 29.80 -0.71 19.62
C LEU A 37 28.38 -0.93 19.10
N LEU A 38 28.19 -1.89 18.19
CA LEU A 38 26.90 -2.28 17.64
C LEU A 38 26.31 -3.54 18.30
N ASP A 39 27.05 -4.20 19.21
CA ASP A 39 26.58 -5.39 19.93
C ASP A 39 25.61 -5.00 21.05
N LEU A 40 24.40 -4.61 20.64
CA LEU A 40 23.35 -4.06 21.51
C LEU A 40 22.44 -5.14 22.11
N GLY A 41 22.73 -6.42 21.87
CA GLY A 41 21.95 -7.54 22.40
C GLY A 41 21.93 -8.74 21.48
N VAL A 42 21.23 -9.78 21.92
CA VAL A 42 21.07 -11.02 21.15
C VAL A 42 19.94 -10.82 20.13
N PRO A 43 20.18 -11.08 18.84
CA PRO A 43 19.13 -11.06 17.84
C PRO A 43 18.04 -12.10 18.17
N LEU A 44 16.77 -11.69 18.10
CA LEU A 44 15.63 -12.59 18.23
C LEU A 44 15.17 -13.08 16.86
N PRO A 45 14.60 -14.29 16.77
CA PRO A 45 13.94 -14.74 15.54
C PRO A 45 12.69 -13.90 15.28
N GLU A 46 12.37 -13.70 14.00
CA GLU A 46 11.15 -12.99 13.59
C GLU A 46 10.62 -13.60 12.30
N VAL A 47 9.39 -14.10 12.34
CA VAL A 47 8.67 -14.65 11.19
C VAL A 47 7.40 -13.84 10.97
N THR A 48 7.21 -13.38 9.75
CA THR A 48 6.01 -12.65 9.35
C THR A 48 5.16 -13.50 8.42
N MET A 49 3.85 -13.57 8.70
CA MET A 49 2.85 -14.18 7.83
C MET A 49 2.31 -13.13 6.85
N GLU A 50 2.87 -13.11 5.63
CA GLU A 50 2.58 -12.07 4.63
C GLU A 50 1.21 -12.26 3.99
N LYS A 51 0.84 -13.51 3.69
CA LYS A 51 -0.41 -13.85 3.01
C LYS A 51 -1.01 -15.12 3.56
N VAL A 52 -2.34 -15.10 3.74
CA VAL A 52 -3.13 -16.28 4.12
C VAL A 52 -4.20 -16.47 3.07
N ASP A 53 -4.11 -17.56 2.32
CA ASP A 53 -5.10 -17.95 1.32
C ASP A 53 -5.92 -19.12 1.85
N PHE A 54 -7.23 -18.94 1.88
CA PHE A 54 -8.18 -20.00 2.23
C PHE A 54 -8.65 -20.68 0.94
N LEU A 55 -8.28 -21.96 0.80
CA LEU A 55 -8.60 -22.81 -0.35
C LEU A 55 -9.40 -24.02 0.15
N ASP A 56 -10.42 -24.44 -0.56
CA ASP A 56 -11.37 -25.54 -0.21
C ASP A 56 -11.08 -26.33 1.09
N SER A 57 -10.04 -27.18 1.11
CA SER A 57 -9.65 -28.01 2.27
C SER A 57 -8.24 -27.75 2.81
N GLU A 58 -7.66 -26.59 2.53
CA GLU A 58 -6.37 -26.17 3.06
C GLU A 58 -6.28 -24.65 3.30
N ILE A 59 -5.54 -24.28 4.34
CA ILE A 59 -5.11 -22.90 4.58
C ILE A 59 -3.66 -22.82 4.14
N GLN A 60 -3.36 -21.94 3.18
CA GLN A 60 -2.01 -21.69 2.69
C GLN A 60 -1.47 -20.39 3.29
N VAL A 61 -0.32 -20.47 3.97
CA VAL A 61 0.29 -19.35 4.65
C VAL A 61 1.65 -19.07 4.05
N THR A 62 1.84 -17.88 3.47
CA THR A 62 3.14 -17.41 3.01
C THR A 62 3.89 -16.80 4.19
N VAL A 63 4.95 -17.46 4.62
CA VAL A 63 5.79 -17.02 5.74
C VAL A 63 7.11 -16.48 5.22
N ARG A 64 7.59 -15.38 5.80
CA ARG A 64 8.93 -14.83 5.53
C ARG A 64 9.72 -14.72 6.83
N ASN A 65 10.97 -15.15 6.82
CA ASN A 65 11.90 -14.82 7.89
C ASN A 65 12.33 -13.35 7.74
N THR A 66 11.83 -12.49 8.62
CA THR A 66 12.15 -11.05 8.61
C THR A 66 13.16 -10.68 9.68
N GLY A 67 13.50 -11.66 10.52
CA GLY A 67 14.51 -11.57 11.55
C GLY A 67 15.95 -11.57 11.01
N PRO A 68 16.91 -11.21 11.86
CA PRO A 68 18.34 -11.20 11.55
C PRO A 68 18.99 -12.60 11.49
N ILE A 69 18.36 -13.63 12.08
CA ILE A 69 18.88 -14.99 12.19
C ILE A 69 18.06 -15.97 11.35
N PRO A 70 18.65 -17.04 10.82
CA PRO A 70 17.90 -18.10 10.17
C PRO A 70 17.01 -18.84 11.17
N VAL A 71 15.88 -19.38 10.70
CA VAL A 71 14.89 -20.10 11.50
C VAL A 71 14.42 -21.36 10.78
N GLU A 72 13.90 -22.33 11.52
CA GLU A 72 13.27 -23.54 11.00
C GLU A 72 11.81 -23.65 11.47
N VAL A 73 10.87 -23.69 10.52
CA VAL A 73 9.45 -23.88 10.85
C VAL A 73 9.24 -25.27 11.44
N ALA A 74 8.87 -25.36 12.72
CA ALA A 74 8.69 -26.59 13.46
C ALA A 74 7.24 -27.10 13.46
N MET A 75 6.26 -26.20 13.48
CA MET A 75 4.85 -26.56 13.57
C MET A 75 3.93 -25.45 13.07
N ALA A 76 2.72 -25.83 12.66
CA ALA A 76 1.62 -24.92 12.43
C ALA A 76 0.40 -25.33 13.26
N ASP A 77 -0.40 -24.35 13.67
CA ASP A 77 -1.65 -24.55 14.40
C ASP A 77 -2.75 -23.60 13.90
N ILE A 78 -3.99 -24.05 14.00
CA ILE A 78 -5.18 -23.25 13.72
C ILE A 78 -6.03 -23.23 14.99
N ASN A 79 -6.31 -22.05 15.53
CA ASN A 79 -7.03 -21.86 16.80
C ASN A 79 -6.40 -22.68 17.95
N ASP A 80 -5.08 -22.61 18.08
CA ASP A 80 -4.25 -23.33 19.06
C ASP A 80 -4.31 -24.87 18.92
N ARG A 81 -4.88 -25.38 17.83
CA ARG A 81 -4.90 -26.81 17.51
C ARG A 81 -3.82 -27.12 16.48
N ILE A 82 -2.86 -27.94 16.91
CA ILE A 82 -1.77 -28.43 16.07
C ILE A 82 -2.33 -29.14 14.85
N GLN A 83 -1.84 -28.76 13.67
CA GLN A 83 -2.16 -29.42 12.42
C GLN A 83 -0.90 -29.96 11.75
N PRO A 84 -0.98 -31.10 11.03
CA PRO A 84 0.10 -31.45 10.11
C PRO A 84 0.21 -30.35 9.06
N ALA A 85 1.41 -29.90 8.75
CA ALA A 85 1.63 -28.91 7.71
C ALA A 85 2.82 -29.29 6.82
N ALA A 86 2.67 -29.07 5.52
CA ALA A 86 3.78 -29.15 4.57
C ALA A 86 4.40 -27.76 4.42
N VAL A 87 5.73 -27.67 4.40
CA VAL A 87 6.46 -26.42 4.20
C VAL A 87 7.28 -26.55 2.91
N GLU A 88 7.05 -25.66 1.96
CA GLU A 88 7.70 -25.66 0.65
C GLU A 88 8.48 -24.34 0.45
N PRO A 89 9.71 -24.37 -0.11
CA PRO A 89 10.43 -25.53 -0.63
C PRO A 89 11.04 -26.43 0.45
N ASP A 90 11.41 -25.84 1.59
CA ASP A 90 11.86 -26.57 2.78
C ASP A 90 11.55 -25.75 4.05
N ARG A 91 11.86 -26.33 5.22
CA ARG A 91 11.47 -25.78 6.53
C ARG A 91 12.42 -24.71 7.03
N TYR A 92 13.62 -24.61 6.45
CA TYR A 92 14.67 -23.69 6.85
C TYR A 92 14.55 -22.40 6.05
N LEU A 93 14.62 -21.26 6.74
CA LEU A 93 14.47 -19.95 6.14
C LEU A 93 15.68 -19.10 6.52
N GLU A 94 16.55 -18.82 5.55
CA GLU A 94 17.52 -17.73 5.70
C GLU A 94 16.79 -16.38 5.76
N ARG A 95 17.54 -15.34 6.14
CA ARG A 95 16.98 -14.00 6.26
C ARG A 95 16.36 -13.52 4.94
N TYR A 96 15.12 -13.09 5.01
CA TYR A 96 14.24 -12.69 3.91
C TYR A 96 13.81 -13.79 2.96
N GLU A 97 14.13 -15.05 3.22
CA GLU A 97 13.55 -16.16 2.47
C GLU A 97 12.08 -16.37 2.84
N THR A 98 11.35 -16.94 1.88
CA THR A 98 9.92 -17.16 1.97
C THR A 98 9.64 -18.66 1.81
N ALA A 99 8.74 -19.18 2.62
CA ALA A 99 8.18 -20.51 2.44
C ALA A 99 6.65 -20.46 2.42
N LEU A 100 6.06 -21.46 1.77
CA LEU A 100 4.62 -21.71 1.79
C LEU A 100 4.34 -22.83 2.80
N VAL A 101 3.57 -22.51 3.85
CA VAL A 101 3.08 -23.47 4.83
C VAL A 101 1.66 -23.87 4.45
N ARG A 102 1.47 -25.11 4.01
CA ARG A 102 0.17 -25.67 3.62
C ARG A 102 -0.40 -26.48 4.77
N ILE A 103 -1.53 -26.04 5.30
CA ILE A 103 -2.18 -26.62 6.47
C ILE A 103 -3.51 -27.25 6.01
N PRO A 104 -3.63 -28.59 5.89
CA PRO A 104 -4.88 -29.25 5.57
C PRO A 104 -5.90 -28.97 6.68
N PHE A 105 -6.95 -28.21 6.34
CA PHE A 105 -7.93 -27.74 7.30
C PHE A 105 -9.22 -27.37 6.55
N GLU A 106 -10.36 -27.88 7.03
CA GLU A 106 -11.68 -27.47 6.56
C GLU A 106 -12.09 -26.19 7.30
N TRP A 107 -12.31 -25.11 6.55
CA TRP A 107 -12.67 -23.80 7.08
C TRP A 107 -14.06 -23.37 6.59
N ASN A 108 -14.68 -22.44 7.29
CA ASN A 108 -15.95 -21.84 6.90
C ASN A 108 -15.76 -20.35 6.57
N GLU A 109 -16.51 -19.89 5.59
CA GLU A 109 -16.54 -18.47 5.22
C GLU A 109 -17.06 -17.60 6.36
N ALA A 110 -16.47 -16.42 6.51
CA ALA A 110 -16.77 -15.43 7.55
C ALA A 110 -16.56 -15.92 8.99
N GLU A 111 -15.81 -17.00 9.20
CA GLU A 111 -15.34 -17.39 10.54
C GLU A 111 -13.96 -16.78 10.84
N PRO A 112 -13.73 -16.34 12.10
CA PRO A 112 -12.42 -15.89 12.53
C PRO A 112 -11.48 -17.09 12.77
N TYR A 113 -10.23 -16.94 12.35
CA TYR A 113 -9.18 -17.93 12.60
C TYR A 113 -7.91 -17.28 13.14
N ARG A 114 -7.27 -17.94 14.09
CA ARG A 114 -5.93 -17.62 14.54
C ARG A 114 -4.95 -18.66 14.01
N ILE A 115 -4.03 -18.23 13.18
CA ILE A 115 -3.03 -19.07 12.55
C ILE A 115 -1.73 -18.89 13.30
N GLY A 116 -1.17 -19.98 13.82
CA GLY A 116 0.09 -19.99 14.54
C GLY A 116 1.17 -20.74 13.76
N ILE A 117 2.37 -20.15 13.71
CA ILE A 117 3.59 -20.78 13.19
C ILE A 117 4.60 -20.81 14.33
N THR A 118 5.04 -22.01 14.70
CA THR A 118 6.04 -22.23 15.76
C THR A 118 7.35 -22.67 15.12
N ILE A 119 8.45 -22.04 15.53
CA ILE A 119 9.80 -22.37 15.05
C ILE A 119 10.52 -23.34 16.00
N GLU A 120 11.72 -23.78 15.64
CA GLU A 120 12.49 -24.83 16.32
C GLU A 120 12.83 -24.55 17.79
N ASP A 121 12.95 -23.27 18.16
CA ASP A 121 13.24 -22.85 19.53
C ASP A 121 11.98 -22.76 20.42
N GLY A 122 10.81 -23.03 19.84
CA GLY A 122 9.51 -23.00 20.52
C GLY A 122 8.82 -21.62 20.51
N THR A 123 9.42 -20.60 19.90
CA THR A 123 8.79 -19.30 19.70
C THR A 123 7.62 -19.44 18.71
N ARG A 124 6.46 -18.90 19.08
CA ARG A 124 5.25 -18.93 18.25
C ARG A 124 4.91 -17.52 17.76
N PHE A 125 4.70 -17.42 16.46
CA PHE A 125 4.18 -16.23 15.79
C PHE A 125 2.74 -16.49 15.39
N GLU A 126 1.84 -15.53 15.63
CA GLU A 126 0.41 -15.68 15.34
C GLU A 126 -0.11 -14.56 14.45
N LYS A 127 -1.07 -14.89 13.59
CA LYS A 127 -1.84 -13.94 12.80
C LYS A 127 -3.32 -14.24 12.98
N GLU A 128 -4.08 -13.22 13.35
CA GLU A 128 -5.53 -13.30 13.43
C GLU A 128 -6.14 -12.88 12.10
N ILE A 129 -7.11 -13.67 11.64
CA ILE A 129 -7.94 -13.37 10.48
C ILE A 129 -9.35 -13.18 11.03
N GLU A 130 -9.88 -11.97 10.93
CA GLU A 130 -11.20 -11.64 11.49
C GLU A 130 -12.34 -12.38 10.78
N ALA A 131 -12.22 -12.56 9.47
CA ALA A 131 -13.20 -13.25 8.65
C ALA A 131 -12.51 -13.96 7.48
N ALA A 132 -12.50 -15.30 7.50
CA ALA A 132 -12.00 -16.07 6.38
C ALA A 132 -12.84 -15.84 5.12
N ALA A 133 -12.16 -15.60 4.01
CA ALA A 133 -12.77 -15.48 2.69
C ALA A 133 -11.98 -16.33 1.69
N PRO A 134 -12.64 -16.91 0.67
CA PRO A 134 -11.95 -17.61 -0.40
C PRO A 134 -10.88 -16.72 -1.04
N ALA A 135 -9.73 -17.32 -1.39
CA ALA A 135 -8.70 -16.60 -2.12
C ALA A 135 -9.27 -16.03 -3.44
N LEU A 136 -9.01 -14.75 -3.70
CA LEU A 136 -9.46 -14.08 -4.92
C LEU A 136 -8.65 -14.55 -6.13
N GLU A 137 -9.24 -15.38 -6.97
CA GLU A 137 -8.66 -15.79 -8.24
C GLU A 137 -9.02 -14.82 -9.37
N PRO A 138 -8.04 -14.37 -10.18
CA PRO A 138 -8.31 -13.58 -11.36
C PRO A 138 -9.22 -14.33 -12.35
N SER A 139 -10.48 -13.93 -12.45
CA SER A 139 -11.47 -14.54 -13.34
C SER A 139 -12.23 -13.47 -14.15
N LEU A 140 -12.83 -13.89 -15.27
CA LEU A 140 -13.72 -13.00 -16.05
C LEU A 140 -14.95 -12.57 -15.24
N GLU A 141 -15.40 -13.41 -14.31
CA GLU A 141 -16.51 -13.11 -13.40
C GLU A 141 -16.12 -12.01 -12.41
N LEU A 142 -14.93 -12.13 -11.77
CA LEU A 142 -14.41 -11.11 -10.87
C LEU A 142 -14.18 -9.77 -11.60
N LEU A 143 -13.66 -9.82 -12.82
CA LEU A 143 -13.51 -8.64 -13.67
C LEU A 143 -14.89 -8.00 -13.96
N GLY A 144 -15.89 -8.81 -14.31
CA GLY A 144 -17.26 -8.34 -14.53
C GLY A 144 -17.86 -7.71 -13.28
N PHE A 145 -17.66 -8.32 -12.12
CA PHE A 145 -18.08 -7.80 -10.81
C PHE A 145 -17.46 -6.43 -10.52
N PHE A 146 -16.14 -6.29 -10.66
CA PHE A 146 -15.47 -5.00 -10.48
C PHE A 146 -15.89 -3.95 -11.52
N ALA A 147 -16.18 -4.35 -12.77
CA ALA A 147 -16.71 -3.43 -13.78
C ALA A 147 -18.11 -2.91 -13.40
N ILE A 148 -18.95 -3.74 -12.80
CA ILE A 148 -20.26 -3.35 -12.28
C ILE A 148 -20.09 -2.38 -11.10
N ILE A 149 -19.24 -2.70 -10.11
CA ILE A 149 -18.95 -1.79 -9.00
C ILE A 149 -18.41 -0.45 -9.51
N GLY A 150 -17.43 -0.48 -10.42
CA GLY A 150 -16.87 0.73 -11.02
C GLY A 150 -17.91 1.55 -11.80
N THR A 151 -18.94 0.91 -12.36
CA THR A 151 -20.08 1.61 -12.97
C THR A 151 -20.94 2.30 -11.90
N TYR A 152 -21.21 1.62 -10.78
CA TYR A 152 -22.02 2.16 -9.67
C TYR A 152 -21.34 3.31 -8.92
N VAL A 153 -20.02 3.24 -8.73
CA VAL A 153 -19.28 4.24 -7.97
C VAL A 153 -18.68 5.32 -8.88
N GLY A 154 -18.32 4.98 -10.13
CA GLY A 154 -17.71 5.94 -11.06
C GLY A 154 -18.69 6.59 -12.03
N ILE A 155 -19.38 5.79 -12.85
CA ILE A 155 -20.14 6.32 -14.00
C ILE A 155 -21.48 6.92 -13.54
N ILE A 156 -22.25 6.17 -12.74
CA ILE A 156 -23.58 6.58 -12.29
C ILE A 156 -23.54 7.90 -11.49
N PRO A 157 -22.65 8.07 -10.48
CA PRO A 157 -22.61 9.29 -9.69
C PRO A 157 -22.23 10.52 -10.52
N VAL A 158 -21.29 10.37 -11.46
CA VAL A 158 -20.94 11.44 -12.42
C VAL A 158 -22.15 11.84 -13.26
N MET A 159 -22.90 10.87 -13.79
CA MET A 159 -24.11 11.15 -14.57
C MET A 159 -25.20 11.83 -13.73
N ILE A 160 -25.41 11.39 -12.48
CA ILE A 160 -26.34 12.03 -11.55
C ILE A 160 -25.90 13.46 -11.24
N GLY A 161 -24.61 13.69 -11.00
CA GLY A 161 -24.05 15.03 -10.79
C GLY A 161 -24.26 15.96 -12.00
N LEU A 162 -24.15 15.44 -13.22
CA LEU A 162 -24.44 16.20 -14.43
C LEU A 162 -25.93 16.56 -14.57
N LEU A 163 -26.86 15.71 -14.11
CA LEU A 163 -28.29 16.02 -14.09
C LEU A 163 -28.63 17.22 -13.19
N TRP A 164 -27.79 17.51 -12.18
CA TRP A 164 -27.94 18.68 -11.30
C TRP A 164 -27.50 20.00 -11.94
N LEU A 165 -26.86 19.99 -13.11
CA LEU A 165 -26.34 21.19 -13.77
C LEU A 165 -27.38 22.32 -13.95
N PRO A 166 -28.65 22.07 -14.34
CA PRO A 166 -29.65 23.12 -14.45
C PRO A 166 -29.99 23.79 -13.13
N PHE A 167 -29.91 23.03 -12.02
CA PHE A 167 -30.15 23.53 -10.67
C PHE A 167 -28.95 24.34 -10.16
N ILE A 168 -27.73 23.81 -10.30
CA ILE A 168 -26.48 24.48 -9.87
C ILE A 168 -26.28 25.80 -10.62
N ARG A 169 -26.73 25.91 -11.87
CA ARG A 169 -26.70 27.19 -12.61
C ARG A 169 -27.59 28.28 -12.02
N ARG A 170 -28.52 27.96 -11.12
CA ARG A 170 -29.50 28.89 -10.54
C ARG A 170 -29.24 29.24 -9.08
N ILE A 171 -28.31 28.56 -8.40
CA ILE A 171 -28.01 28.84 -6.98
C ILE A 171 -27.10 30.07 -6.83
N SER A 172 -27.18 30.74 -5.68
CA SER A 172 -26.32 31.88 -5.38
C SER A 172 -24.85 31.44 -5.22
N LYS A 173 -23.91 32.37 -5.46
CA LYS A 173 -22.47 32.11 -5.29
C LYS A 173 -22.12 31.59 -3.90
N GLN A 174 -22.78 32.09 -2.85
CA GLN A 174 -22.58 31.65 -1.47
C GLN A 174 -22.96 30.17 -1.29
N LYS A 175 -24.11 29.75 -1.84
CA LYS A 175 -24.54 28.34 -1.81
C LYS A 175 -23.58 27.45 -2.60
N TYR A 176 -23.13 27.91 -3.76
CA TYR A 176 -22.14 27.19 -4.56
C TYR A 176 -20.83 26.98 -3.78
N HIS A 177 -20.30 28.02 -3.15
CA HIS A 177 -19.10 27.91 -2.32
C HIS A 177 -19.31 27.02 -1.08
N PHE A 178 -20.50 27.05 -0.47
CA PHE A 178 -20.85 26.14 0.61
C PHE A 178 -20.74 24.67 0.17
N PHE A 179 -21.38 24.30 -0.95
CA PHE A 179 -21.28 22.92 -1.47
C PHE A 179 -19.83 22.56 -1.85
N LEU A 180 -19.09 23.47 -2.48
CA LEU A 180 -17.70 23.22 -2.84
C LEU A 180 -16.81 23.01 -1.61
N ALA A 181 -17.00 23.80 -0.55
CA ALA A 181 -16.29 23.64 0.71
C ALA A 181 -16.67 22.33 1.41
N LEU A 182 -17.96 21.94 1.37
CA LEU A 182 -18.44 20.67 1.89
C LEU A 182 -17.78 19.49 1.17
N THR A 183 -17.75 19.48 -0.16
CA THR A 183 -17.09 18.44 -0.95
C THR A 183 -15.59 18.39 -0.68
N ALA A 184 -14.92 19.55 -0.65
CA ALA A 184 -13.49 19.59 -0.33
C ALA A 184 -13.19 19.07 1.09
N GLY A 185 -14.05 19.37 2.06
CA GLY A 185 -13.94 18.86 3.43
C GLY A 185 -14.15 17.34 3.51
N LEU A 186 -15.15 16.82 2.80
CA LEU A 186 -15.42 15.37 2.74
C LEU A 186 -14.26 14.62 2.08
N LEU A 187 -13.71 15.15 0.97
CA LEU A 187 -12.53 14.56 0.32
C LEU A 187 -11.28 14.60 1.20
N LEU A 188 -11.08 15.68 1.95
CA LEU A 188 -9.97 15.75 2.90
C LEU A 188 -10.14 14.71 4.02
N PHE A 189 -11.36 14.56 4.54
CA PHE A 189 -11.68 13.55 5.55
C PHE A 189 -11.41 12.13 5.03
N LEU A 190 -11.95 11.77 3.87
CA LEU A 190 -11.70 10.46 3.23
C LEU A 190 -10.22 10.23 2.94
N GLY A 191 -9.48 11.29 2.57
CA GLY A 191 -8.04 11.21 2.35
C GLY A 191 -7.24 10.93 3.64
N ILE A 192 -7.68 11.46 4.79
CA ILE A 192 -7.07 11.16 6.09
C ILE A 192 -7.39 9.72 6.51
N ASP A 193 -8.66 9.35 6.45
CA ASP A 193 -9.17 8.01 6.77
C ASP A 193 -8.46 6.93 5.94
N SER A 194 -8.28 7.15 4.63
CA SER A 194 -7.56 6.22 3.76
C SER A 194 -6.06 6.10 4.11
N VAL A 195 -5.45 7.14 4.69
CA VAL A 195 -4.05 7.08 5.12
C VAL A 195 -3.93 6.33 6.44
N GLU A 196 -4.87 6.52 7.37
CA GLU A 196 -4.96 5.78 8.62
C GLU A 196 -5.12 4.28 8.35
N GLU A 197 -6.09 3.91 7.51
CA GLU A 197 -6.29 2.50 7.10
C GLU A 197 -5.04 1.93 6.40
N ALA A 198 -4.40 2.71 5.51
CA ALA A 198 -3.19 2.23 4.83
C ALA A 198 -2.03 1.95 5.82
N LEU A 199 -1.97 2.66 6.94
CA LEU A 199 -1.00 2.41 8.00
C LEU A 199 -1.39 1.17 8.82
N GLU A 200 -2.66 1.01 9.17
CA GLU A 200 -3.16 -0.18 9.88
C GLU A 200 -2.94 -1.47 9.06
N VAL A 201 -3.37 -1.48 7.80
CA VAL A 201 -3.14 -2.60 6.86
C VAL A 201 -1.65 -2.91 6.73
N SER A 202 -0.82 -1.87 6.69
CA SER A 202 0.62 -2.01 6.63
C SER A 202 1.17 -2.68 7.90
N ASP A 203 0.73 -2.26 9.08
CA ASP A 203 1.20 -2.82 10.34
C ASP A 203 0.75 -4.27 10.54
N GLU A 204 -0.40 -4.66 10.01
CA GLU A 204 -0.91 -6.04 10.07
C GLU A 204 -0.30 -6.99 9.02
N SER A 205 0.06 -6.46 7.86
CA SER A 205 0.42 -7.29 6.70
C SER A 205 1.88 -7.18 6.28
N LEU A 206 2.58 -6.10 6.62
CA LEU A 206 3.99 -5.93 6.31
C LEU A 206 4.85 -6.21 7.53
N ALA A 207 5.97 -6.90 7.31
CA ALA A 207 6.95 -7.07 8.36
C ALA A 207 7.54 -5.72 8.79
N GLY A 208 7.81 -5.55 10.09
CA GLY A 208 8.40 -4.33 10.64
C GLY A 208 9.72 -3.93 9.96
N SER A 209 10.48 -4.92 9.47
CA SER A 209 11.70 -4.72 8.69
C SER A 209 11.54 -3.88 7.41
N PHE A 210 10.33 -3.78 6.84
CA PHE A 210 10.06 -3.00 5.63
C PHE A 210 9.65 -1.53 5.91
N ASN A 211 9.46 -1.15 7.18
CA ASN A 211 9.04 0.19 7.58
C ASN A 211 7.80 0.68 6.83
N GLY A 212 6.66 0.13 7.23
CA GLY A 212 5.34 0.42 6.68
C GLY A 212 5.03 1.91 6.52
N VAL A 213 5.24 2.69 7.59
CA VAL A 213 5.03 4.14 7.62
C VAL A 213 5.82 4.85 6.51
N LEU A 214 7.10 4.52 6.36
CA LEU A 214 7.94 5.12 5.33
C LEU A 214 7.50 4.71 3.93
N LEU A 215 7.07 3.45 3.76
CA LEU A 215 6.54 2.96 2.48
C LEU A 215 5.26 3.71 2.10
N VAL A 216 4.28 3.80 3.00
CA VAL A 216 3.02 4.53 2.78
C VAL A 216 3.31 5.99 2.45
N ALA A 217 4.16 6.67 3.22
CA ALA A 217 4.54 8.06 2.95
C ALA A 217 5.23 8.22 1.58
N THR A 218 6.11 7.30 1.22
CA THR A 218 6.82 7.32 -0.07
C THR A 218 5.84 7.13 -1.22
N VAL A 219 4.95 6.15 -1.15
CA VAL A 219 3.93 5.88 -2.18
C VAL A 219 2.97 7.06 -2.31
N LEU A 220 2.54 7.67 -1.21
CA LEU A 220 1.68 8.86 -1.21
C LEU A 220 2.36 10.03 -1.92
N ILE A 221 3.61 10.34 -1.55
CA ILE A 221 4.36 11.45 -2.17
C ILE A 221 4.62 11.17 -3.65
N LEU A 222 5.05 9.96 -4.01
CA LEU A 222 5.30 9.59 -5.41
C LEU A 222 4.02 9.62 -6.24
N SER A 223 2.89 9.19 -5.68
CA SER A 223 1.58 9.24 -6.34
C SER A 223 1.16 10.69 -6.57
N PHE A 224 1.30 11.56 -5.57
CA PHE A 224 1.03 13.00 -5.70
C PHE A 224 1.91 13.64 -6.77
N LEU A 225 3.24 13.42 -6.72
CA LEU A 225 4.18 13.97 -7.69
C LEU A 225 3.93 13.42 -9.11
N GLY A 226 3.60 12.13 -9.23
CA GLY A 226 3.28 11.48 -10.49
C GLY A 226 2.01 12.05 -11.12
N LEU A 227 0.95 12.23 -10.33
CA LEU A 227 -0.30 12.86 -10.77
C LEU A 227 -0.08 14.32 -11.13
N TYR A 228 0.66 15.07 -10.31
CA TYR A 228 0.98 16.48 -10.56
C TYR A 228 1.75 16.67 -11.88
N TYR A 229 2.84 15.91 -12.06
CA TYR A 229 3.64 15.95 -13.28
C TYR A 229 2.84 15.52 -14.51
N THR A 230 2.06 14.45 -14.41
CA THR A 230 1.22 13.96 -15.51
C THR A 230 0.14 14.98 -15.86
N GLY A 231 -0.49 15.59 -14.86
CA GLY A 231 -1.47 16.67 -15.03
C GLY A 231 -0.89 17.88 -15.75
N GLU A 232 0.26 18.40 -15.29
CA GLU A 232 0.95 19.52 -15.94
C GLU A 232 1.32 19.21 -17.39
N LYS A 233 1.88 18.02 -17.64
CA LYS A 233 2.27 17.60 -19.00
C LYS A 233 1.06 17.48 -19.93
N LEU A 234 -0.06 16.99 -19.42
CA LEU A 234 -1.31 16.88 -20.16
C LEU A 234 -1.87 18.26 -20.50
N VAL A 235 -1.93 19.17 -19.51
CA VAL A 235 -2.37 20.56 -19.70
C VAL A 235 -1.49 21.27 -20.74
N SER A 236 -0.17 21.10 -20.66
CA SER A 236 0.80 21.68 -21.60
C SER A 236 0.58 21.16 -23.03
N ARG A 237 0.39 19.84 -23.20
CA ARG A 237 0.07 19.23 -24.51
C ARG A 237 -1.21 19.79 -25.10
N VAL A 238 -2.26 19.88 -24.31
CA VAL A 238 -3.55 20.43 -24.75
C VAL A 238 -3.40 21.89 -25.18
N LYS A 239 -2.67 22.72 -24.44
CA LYS A 239 -2.36 24.12 -24.81
C LYS A 239 -1.54 24.25 -26.10
N SER A 240 -0.64 23.30 -26.38
CA SER A 240 0.20 23.28 -27.59
C SER A 240 -0.53 22.76 -28.84
N SER A 241 -1.66 22.07 -28.66
CA SER A 241 -2.43 21.48 -29.75
C SER A 241 -3.29 22.53 -30.48
N ARG A 242 -3.65 22.29 -31.74
CA ARG A 242 -4.60 23.13 -32.50
C ARG A 242 -6.07 22.90 -32.10
N ILE A 243 -6.32 22.28 -30.95
CA ILE A 243 -7.67 21.99 -30.47
C ILE A 243 -8.36 23.29 -30.02
N THR A 244 -9.66 23.40 -30.27
CA THR A 244 -10.43 24.57 -29.81
C THR A 244 -10.49 24.62 -28.29
N LYS A 245 -10.44 25.83 -27.70
CA LYS A 245 -10.46 26.03 -26.24
C LYS A 245 -11.56 25.24 -25.50
N PRO A 246 -12.80 25.11 -26.01
CA PRO A 246 -13.84 24.32 -25.33
C PRO A 246 -13.52 22.82 -25.28
N VAL A 247 -13.00 22.25 -26.37
CA VAL A 247 -12.64 20.82 -26.45
C VAL A 247 -11.45 20.52 -25.52
N ALA A 248 -10.48 21.43 -25.47
CA ALA A 248 -9.37 21.37 -24.52
C ALA A 248 -9.86 21.29 -23.07
N ILE A 249 -10.80 22.16 -22.67
CA ILE A 249 -11.38 22.17 -21.33
C ILE A 249 -12.16 20.88 -21.05
N ALA A 250 -12.99 20.43 -21.99
CA ALA A 250 -13.75 19.19 -21.84
C ALA A 250 -12.84 17.97 -21.65
N LEU A 251 -11.74 17.89 -22.40
CA LEU A 251 -10.77 16.80 -22.29
C LEU A 251 -10.04 16.82 -20.93
N MET A 252 -9.62 18.00 -20.46
CA MET A 252 -8.98 18.14 -19.14
C MET A 252 -9.93 17.71 -18.01
N ILE A 253 -11.20 18.13 -18.07
CA ILE A 253 -12.21 17.72 -17.10
C ILE A 253 -12.44 16.20 -17.16
N SER A 254 -12.61 15.63 -18.35
CA SER A 254 -12.83 14.18 -18.52
C SER A 254 -11.67 13.35 -17.99
N ILE A 255 -10.42 13.77 -18.22
CA ILE A 255 -9.25 13.05 -17.73
C ILE A 255 -9.10 13.23 -16.20
N GLY A 256 -9.35 14.44 -15.68
CA GLY A 256 -9.35 14.69 -14.24
C GLY A 256 -10.36 13.81 -13.50
N ILE A 257 -11.60 13.76 -13.99
CA ILE A 257 -12.64 12.87 -13.44
C ILE A 257 -12.20 11.40 -13.56
N GLY A 258 -11.69 10.98 -14.74
CA GLY A 258 -11.26 9.59 -14.94
C GLY A 258 -10.12 9.16 -14.02
N LEU A 259 -9.11 10.01 -13.79
CA LEU A 259 -8.00 9.71 -12.88
C LEU A 259 -8.45 9.66 -11.42
N HIS A 260 -9.42 10.49 -11.02
CA HIS A 260 -9.97 10.46 -9.68
C HIS A 260 -10.73 9.16 -9.42
N ASN A 261 -11.66 8.80 -10.30
CA ASN A 261 -12.45 7.58 -10.19
C ASN A 261 -11.58 6.31 -10.32
N PHE A 262 -10.46 6.39 -11.03
CA PHE A 262 -9.48 5.30 -11.08
C PHE A 262 -8.82 5.08 -9.70
N GLY A 263 -8.48 6.15 -8.98
CA GLY A 263 -7.96 6.07 -7.62
C GLY A 263 -8.99 5.46 -6.65
N GLU A 264 -10.24 5.89 -6.72
CA GLU A 264 -11.34 5.34 -5.93
C GLU A 264 -11.56 3.84 -6.21
N GLY A 265 -11.55 3.45 -7.49
CA GLY A 265 -11.67 2.05 -7.90
C GLY A 265 -10.51 1.18 -7.43
N LEU A 266 -9.28 1.71 -7.42
CA LEU A 266 -8.11 1.03 -6.85
C LEU A 266 -8.26 0.82 -5.34
N ALA A 267 -8.74 1.83 -4.60
CA ALA A 267 -8.96 1.72 -3.16
C ALA A 267 -10.01 0.65 -2.83
N ILE A 268 -11.15 0.66 -3.53
CA ILE A 268 -12.19 -0.37 -3.37
C ILE A 268 -11.64 -1.75 -3.73
N GLY A 269 -10.93 -1.87 -4.86
CA GLY A 269 -10.34 -3.13 -5.29
C GLY A 269 -9.33 -3.70 -4.29
N ALA A 270 -8.51 -2.84 -3.69
CA ALA A 270 -7.57 -3.22 -2.65
C ALA A 270 -8.29 -3.69 -1.37
N ALA A 271 -9.30 -2.93 -0.91
CA ALA A 271 -10.10 -3.29 0.26
C ALA A 271 -10.81 -4.64 0.10
N VAL A 272 -11.43 -4.87 -1.06
CA VAL A 272 -12.03 -6.17 -1.43
C VAL A 272 -10.95 -7.26 -1.49
N GLY A 273 -9.80 -6.93 -2.09
CA GLY A 273 -8.62 -7.80 -2.18
C GLY A 273 -8.10 -8.31 -0.84
N LEU A 274 -8.19 -7.45 0.19
CA LEU A 274 -7.77 -7.75 1.56
C LEU A 274 -8.87 -8.42 2.39
N GLY A 275 -10.07 -8.63 1.82
CA GLY A 275 -11.20 -9.20 2.55
C GLY A 275 -11.86 -8.22 3.55
N SER A 276 -11.50 -6.93 3.52
CA SER A 276 -12.09 -5.92 4.41
C SER A 276 -13.46 -5.48 3.89
N ILE A 277 -14.50 -6.23 4.28
CA ILE A 277 -15.89 -5.98 3.84
C ILE A 277 -16.41 -4.63 4.36
N ALA A 278 -16.11 -4.29 5.61
CA ALA A 278 -16.55 -3.03 6.22
C ALA A 278 -15.93 -1.82 5.50
N PHE A 279 -14.60 -1.83 5.31
CA PHE A 279 -13.89 -0.75 4.63
C PHE A 279 -14.29 -0.64 3.16
N SER A 280 -14.36 -1.75 2.43
CA SER A 280 -14.82 -1.74 1.03
C SER A 280 -16.25 -1.20 0.88
N THR A 281 -17.17 -1.56 1.78
CA THR A 281 -18.54 -1.04 1.80
C THR A 281 -18.55 0.47 2.08
N PHE A 282 -17.76 0.90 3.06
CA PHE A 282 -17.63 2.32 3.40
C PHE A 282 -17.11 3.13 2.21
N LEU A 283 -16.05 2.67 1.53
CA LEU A 283 -15.51 3.32 0.32
C LEU A 283 -16.53 3.37 -0.81
N ILE A 284 -17.23 2.26 -1.10
CA ILE A 284 -18.25 2.20 -2.16
C ILE A 284 -19.36 3.23 -1.90
N ILE A 285 -19.85 3.33 -0.67
CA ILE A 285 -20.90 4.28 -0.31
C ILE A 285 -20.35 5.72 -0.30
N GLY A 286 -19.16 5.91 0.28
CA GLY A 286 -18.52 7.22 0.43
C GLY A 286 -18.21 7.88 -0.91
N PHE A 287 -17.74 7.12 -1.90
CA PHE A 287 -17.46 7.62 -3.25
C PHE A 287 -18.72 7.73 -4.13
N ALA A 288 -19.77 6.96 -3.83
CA ALA A 288 -21.03 7.07 -4.57
C ALA A 288 -21.88 8.30 -4.21
N LEU A 289 -21.63 8.93 -3.05
CA LEU A 289 -22.39 10.07 -2.49
C LEU A 289 -21.70 11.42 -2.72
#